data_AF-A0ABD0NB65-F1
#
_entry.id   AF-A0ABD0NB65-F1
#
_cell.length_a   1.000
_cell.length_b   1.000
_cell.length_c   1.000
_cell.angle_alpha   90.00
_cell.angle_beta   90.00
_cell.angle_gamma   90.00
#
_symmetry.space_group_name_H-M   'P 1'
#
loop_
_entity.id
_entity.type
_entity.pdbx_description
1 polymer ?
#
loop_
_entity_poly.entity_id
_entity_poly.type
_entity_poly.pdbx_seq_one_letter_code
_entity_poly.pdbx_strand_id
1 'polypeptide(L)' 'TYNKHTKVAVKTMKPGSMSVEAFLMEANLMKTLQHDKLVRLNAVVTKEEPIYIITEFMEK' A
#
# COMPACT_ATOMS: atom_id res chain seq x y z
N THR A 1 -1.22 -13.30 5.45
CA THR A 1 -0.47 -12.49 6.43
C THR A 1 0.79 -11.97 5.75
N TYR A 2 1.17 -10.71 5.97
CA TYR A 2 2.44 -10.15 5.53
C TYR A 2 3.56 -10.69 6.42
N ASN A 3 4.69 -11.07 5.82
CA ASN A 3 5.82 -11.74 6.51
C ASN A 3 5.42 -12.93 7.41
N LYS A 4 4.32 -13.64 7.07
CA LYS A 4 3.75 -14.78 7.80
C LYS A 4 3.09 -14.49 9.16
N HIS A 5 3.33 -13.34 9.79
CA HIS A 5 2.82 -13.04 11.14
C HIS A 5 1.97 -11.75 11.24
N THR A 6 1.97 -10.88 10.22
CA THR A 6 1.26 -9.59 10.30
C THR A 6 -0.05 -9.62 9.51
N LYS A 7 -1.18 -9.30 10.16
CA LYS A 7 -2.44 -9.04 9.44
C LYS A 7 -2.31 -7.72 8.67
N VAL A 8 -2.77 -7.69 7.43
CA VAL A 8 -2.70 -6.51 6.57
C VAL A 8 -3.98 -6.37 5.77
N ALA A 9 -4.32 -5.13 5.41
CA ALA A 9 -5.31 -4.86 4.39
C ALA A 9 -4.61 -4.79 3.02
N VAL A 10 -5.27 -5.36 2.00
CA VAL A 10 -4.79 -5.36 0.62
C VAL A 10 -5.81 -4.61 -0.22
N LYS A 11 -5.43 -3.44 -0.75
CA LYS A 11 -6.24 -2.70 -1.71
C LYS A 11 -5.70 -2.95 -3.11
N THR A 12 -6.57 -3.42 -3.99
CA THR A 12 -6.26 -3.63 -5.40
C THR A 12 -6.67 -2.39 -6.19
N MET A 13 -5.74 -1.82 -6.95
CA MET A 13 -6.01 -0.68 -7.82
C MET A 13 -6.59 -1.16 -9.14
N LYS A 14 -7.50 -0.37 -9.72
CA LYS A 14 -8.04 -0.67 -11.05
C LYS A 14 -6.93 -0.47 -12.09
N PRO A 15 -6.72 -1.41 -13.02
CA PRO A 15 -5.76 -1.23 -14.12
C PRO A 15 -6.00 0.08 -14.88
N GLY A 16 -4.91 0.76 -15.25
CA GLY A 16 -4.97 2.04 -15.98
C GLY A 16 -5.51 3.25 -15.20
N SER A 17 -5.73 3.15 -13.88
CA SER A 17 -6.20 4.30 -13.09
C SER A 17 -5.12 5.37 -12.83
N MET A 18 -3.84 4.97 -12.87
CA MET A 18 -2.69 5.84 -12.59
C MET A 18 -1.43 5.22 -13.22
N SER A 19 -0.45 6.04 -13.61
CA SER A 19 0.86 5.51 -14.03
C SER A 19 1.63 4.93 -12.83
N VAL A 20 2.43 3.90 -13.08
CA VAL A 20 3.26 3.27 -12.05
C VAL A 20 4.26 4.27 -11.45
N GLU A 21 4.85 5.17 -12.25
CA GLU A 21 5.83 6.13 -11.72
C GLU A 21 5.19 7.15 -10.79
N ALA A 22 4.02 7.70 -11.15
CA ALA A 22 3.32 8.67 -10.30
C ALA A 22 2.90 8.01 -8.99
N PHE A 23 2.38 6.78 -9.05
CA PHE A 23 2.02 6.00 -7.87
C PHE A 23 3.25 5.73 -6.97
N LEU A 24 4.40 5.37 -7.53
CA LEU A 24 5.62 5.12 -6.76
C LEU A 24 6.14 6.39 -6.08
N MET A 25 6.04 7.55 -6.74
CA MET A 25 6.39 8.84 -6.11
C MET A 25 5.53 9.11 -4.88
N GLU A 26 4.21 8.99 -5.01
CA GLU A 26 3.29 9.18 -3.88
C GLU A 26 3.49 8.13 -2.79
N ALA A 27 3.70 6.85 -3.16
CA ALA A 27 3.96 5.78 -2.21
C ALA A 27 5.24 6.00 -1.41
N ASN A 28 6.29 6.54 -2.03
CA ASN A 28 7.53 6.88 -1.33
C ASN A 28 7.32 8.01 -0.32
N LEU A 29 6.51 9.02 -0.66
CA LEU A 29 6.10 10.05 0.30
C LEU A 29 5.27 9.45 1.44
N MET A 30 4.26 8.64 1.13
CA MET A 30 3.37 8.04 2.14
C MET A 30 4.13 7.14 3.12
N LYS A 31 5.20 6.47 2.69
CA LYS A 31 6.05 5.65 3.58
C LYS A 31 6.78 6.45 4.66
N THR A 32 7.05 7.73 4.42
CA THR A 32 7.73 8.59 5.42
C THR A 32 6.77 9.12 6.48
N LEU A 33 5.47 9.15 6.19
CA LEU A 33 4.44 9.61 7.12
C LEU A 33 4.13 8.50 8.15
N GLN A 34 4.48 8.74 9.41
CA GLN A 34 4.20 7.82 10.52
C GLN A 34 3.53 8.58 11.66
N HIS A 35 2.29 8.19 11.97
CA HIS A 35 1.50 8.76 13.05
C HIS A 35 0.43 7.76 13.50
N ASP A 36 0.14 7.66 14.79
CA ASP A 36 -0.86 6.75 15.39
C ASP A 36 -2.30 6.89 14.87
N LYS A 37 -2.58 7.93 14.06
CA LYS A 37 -3.90 8.24 13.51
C LYS A 37 -3.92 8.19 11.99
N LEU A 38 -2.81 7.76 11.37
CA LEU A 38 -2.66 7.59 9.94
C LEU A 38 -2.46 6.12 9.64
N VAL A 39 -3.27 5.59 8.72
CA VAL A 39 -3.14 4.21 8.25
C VAL A 39 -1.77 4.04 7.60
N ARG A 40 -0.94 3.17 8.19
CA ARG A 40 0.43 2.94 7.74
C ARG A 40 0.47 2.18 6.42
N LEU A 41 1.21 2.73 5.46
CA LEU A 41 1.57 2.05 4.22
C LEU A 41 2.77 1.13 4.47
N ASN A 42 2.55 -0.20 4.40
CA ASN A 42 3.59 -1.19 4.62
C ASN A 42 4.41 -1.46 3.36
N ALA A 43 3.73 -1.68 2.24
CA ALA A 43 4.35 -2.03 0.97
C ALA A 43 3.45 -1.72 -0.22
N VAL A 44 4.05 -1.74 -1.40
CA VAL A 44 3.34 -1.69 -2.68
C VAL A 44 3.89 -2.76 -3.61
N VAL A 45 3.05 -3.32 -4.46
CA VAL A 45 3.43 -4.31 -5.47
C VAL A 45 3.08 -3.74 -6.84
N THR A 46 4.11 -3.42 -7.62
CA THR A 46 4.00 -2.75 -8.92
C THR A 46 4.65 -3.54 -10.07
N LYS A 47 5.12 -4.76 -9.81
CA LYS A 47 5.79 -5.59 -10.82
C LYS A 47 4.86 -5.98 -11.98
N GLU A 48 3.59 -6.25 -11.67
CA GLU A 48 2.57 -6.68 -12.62
C GLU A 48 1.25 -6.00 -12.25
N GLU A 49 0.40 -5.72 -13.23
CA GLU A 49 -0.95 -5.23 -12.96
C GLU A 49 -1.87 -6.39 -12.49
N PRO A 50 -2.82 -6.10 -11.58
CA PRO A 50 -3.10 -4.81 -10.97
C PRO A 50 -2.10 -4.44 -9.86
N ILE A 51 -1.91 -3.14 -9.62
CA ILE A 51 -1.10 -2.65 -8.51
C ILE A 51 -1.79 -2.99 -7.19
N TYR A 52 -1.02 -3.49 -6.22
CA TYR A 52 -1.51 -3.75 -4.86
C TYR A 52 -0.89 -2.79 -3.84
N ILE A 53 -1.73 -2.33 -2.92
CA ILE A 53 -1.34 -1.49 -1.78
C ILE A 53 -1.52 -2.31 -0.51
N ILE A 54 -0.44 -2.48 0.25
CA ILE A 54 -0.44 -3.22 1.50
C ILE A 54 -0.39 -2.22 2.66
N THR A 55 -1.44 -2.17 3.46
CA THR A 55 -1.52 -1.28 4.64
C THR A 55 -1.69 -2.09 5.92
N GLU A 56 -1.57 -1.43 7.07
CA GLU A 56 -2.01 -2.04 8.31
C GLU A 56 -3.50 -2.43 8.25
N PHE A 57 -3.83 -3.47 9.00
CA PHE A 57 -5.20 -3.93 9.15
C PHE A 57 -5.83 -3.26 10.37
N MET A 58 -6.89 -2.48 10.15
CA MET A 58 -7.67 -1.86 11.22
C MET A 58 -8.78 -2.82 11.64
N GLU A 59 -8.74 -3.30 12.89
CA GLU A 59 -9.85 -4.05 13.49
C GLU A 59 -11.04 -3.09 13.73
N LYS A 60 -12.27 -3.61 13.63
CA LYS A 60 -13.50 -2.82 13.80
C LYS A 60 -13.76 -2.48 15.25
#